data_AF-A0A1F4VQN7-F1
#
_entry.id   AF-A0A1F4VQN7-F1
#
_cell.length_a   1.000
_cell.length_b   1.000
_cell.length_c   1.000
_cell.angle_alpha   90.00
_cell.angle_beta   90.00
_cell.angle_gamma   90.00
#
_symmetry.space_group_name_H-M   'P 1'
#
loop_
_entity.id
_entity.type
_entity.pdbx_description
1 polymer ?
#
loop_
_entity_poly.entity_id
_entity_poly.type
_entity_poly.pdbx_seq_one_letter_code
_entity_poly.pdbx_strand_id
1 'polypeptide(L)' 'MLKGYLTEKGILYSERLTDTDDAAWEEMMRESDGSLGVPFTVIEKDGEKIKILGFDKKRVDSALGL' A
#
# COMPACT_ATOMS: atom_id res chain seq x y z
N MET A 1 3.92 11.46 -0.91
CA MET A 1 5.27 10.93 -1.23
C MET A 1 5.18 9.63 -2.01
N LEU A 2 4.49 8.58 -1.53
CA LEU A 2 4.28 7.34 -2.29
C LEU A 2 3.46 7.52 -3.59
N LYS A 3 2.32 8.22 -3.53
CA LYS A 3 1.47 8.47 -4.72
C LYS A 3 2.26 9.12 -5.87
N GLY A 4 3.04 10.15 -5.53
CA GLY A 4 3.93 10.82 -6.48
C GLY A 4 5.04 9.89 -7.00
N TYR A 5 5.60 9.05 -6.13
CA TYR A 5 6.59 8.05 -6.52
C TYR A 5 6.05 7.03 -7.53
N LEU A 6 4.86 6.48 -7.27
CA LEU A 6 4.20 5.54 -8.17
C LEU A 6 3.83 6.22 -9.50
N THR A 7 3.33 7.46 -9.45
CA THR A 7 2.99 8.25 -10.63
C THR A 7 4.24 8.53 -11.49
N GLU A 8 5.35 8.94 -10.88
CA GLU A 8 6.63 9.18 -11.56
C GLU A 8 7.17 7.91 -12.24
N LYS A 9 6.94 6.75 -11.62
CA LYS A 9 7.30 5.44 -12.18
C LYS A 9 6.28 4.90 -13.20
N GLY A 10 5.18 5.61 -13.45
CA GLY A 10 4.11 5.15 -14.34
C GLY A 10 3.35 3.92 -13.83
N ILE A 11 3.38 3.68 -12.51
CA ILE A 11 2.73 2.54 -11.88
C ILE A 11 1.29 2.92 -11.58
N LEU A 12 0.35 2.12 -12.08
CA LEU A 12 -1.06 2.25 -11.75
C LEU A 12 -1.29 1.81 -10.31
N TYR A 13 -2.01 2.62 -9.55
CA TYR A 13 -2.40 2.31 -8.18
C TYR A 13 -3.86 2.70 -7.96
N SER A 14 -4.52 1.98 -7.05
CA SER A 14 -5.85 2.32 -6.58
C SER A 14 -5.73 2.94 -5.20
N GLU A 15 -6.26 4.15 -5.05
CA GLU A 15 -6.32 4.81 -3.76
C GLU A 15 -7.64 4.48 -3.08
N ARG A 16 -7.57 3.93 -1.87
CA ARG A 16 -8.72 3.77 -0.99
C ARG A 16 -8.55 4.61 0.25
N LEU A 17 -9.59 5.38 0.58
CA LEU A 17 -9.63 6.27 1.74
C LEU A 17 -10.35 5.56 2.88
N THR A 18 -9.59 5.08 3.86
CA THR A 18 -10.14 4.41 5.05
C THR A 18 -10.97 5.34 5.93
N ASP A 19 -10.88 6.66 5.74
CA ASP A 19 -11.66 7.65 6.49
C ASP A 19 -13.11 7.76 5.98
N THR A 20 -13.37 7.36 4.73
CA THR A 20 -14.68 7.48 4.08
C THR A 20 -15.25 6.16 3.59
N ASP A 21 -14.40 5.15 3.44
CA ASP A 21 -14.75 3.80 2.99
C ASP A 21 -14.49 2.82 4.14
N ASP A 22 -15.56 2.47 4.86
CA ASP A 22 -15.52 1.55 5.98
C ASP A 22 -14.99 0.17 5.56
N ALA A 23 -15.26 -0.27 4.32
CA ALA A 23 -14.76 -1.54 3.80
C ALA A 23 -13.24 -1.48 3.58
N ALA A 24 -12.72 -0.36 3.08
CA ALA A 24 -11.29 -0.14 2.98
C ALA A 24 -10.62 -0.06 4.36
N TRP A 25 -11.30 0.50 5.35
CA TRP A 25 -10.83 0.53 6.74
C TRP A 25 -10.75 -0.86 7.35
N GLU A 26 -11.81 -1.68 7.19
CA GLU A 26 -11.81 -3.07 7.65
C GLU A 26 -10.74 -3.90 6.95
N GLU A 27 -10.57 -3.73 5.63
CA GLU A 27 -9.50 -4.39 4.88
C GLU A 27 -8.13 -3.94 5.39
N MET A 28 -7.90 -2.64 5.59
CA MET A 28 -6.65 -2.15 6.17
C MET A 28 -6.38 -2.77 7.54
N MET A 29 -7.37 -2.77 8.46
CA MET A 29 -7.21 -3.35 9.80
C MET A 29 -6.91 -4.84 9.79
N ARG A 30 -7.56 -5.58 8.88
CA ARG A 30 -7.35 -7.01 8.67
C ARG A 30 -5.95 -7.29 8.10
N GLU A 31 -5.53 -6.48 7.14
CA GLU A 31 -4.25 -6.67 6.46
C GLU A 31 -3.07 -6.17 7.30
N SER A 32 -3.26 -5.16 8.15
CA SER A 32 -2.22 -4.58 9.00
C SER A 32 -2.09 -5.24 10.39
N ASP A 33 -2.81 -6.34 10.64
CA ASP A 33 -2.89 -7.04 11.93
C ASP A 33 -3.21 -6.09 13.11
N GLY A 34 -4.09 -5.11 12.87
CA GLY A 34 -4.46 -4.10 13.87
C GLY A 34 -3.52 -2.91 13.98
N SER A 35 -2.49 -2.82 13.12
CA SER A 35 -1.60 -1.67 13.07
C SER A 35 -2.28 -0.49 12.37
N LEU A 36 -2.56 0.58 13.11
CA LEU A 36 -3.11 1.85 12.58
C LEU A 36 -2.04 2.76 11.96
N GLY A 37 -0.91 2.19 11.51
CA GLY A 37 0.20 2.96 10.95
C GLY A 37 -0.11 3.41 9.53
N VAL A 38 -0.47 4.68 9.36
CA VAL A 38 -0.60 5.30 8.05
C VAL A 38 0.73 5.96 7.63
N PRO A 39 1.11 5.91 6.35
CA PRO A 39 0.43 5.24 5.22
C PRO A 39 0.65 3.72 5.20
N PHE A 40 -0.37 2.92 4.86
CA PHE A 40 -0.24 1.47 4.63
C PHE A 40 -0.38 1.16 3.14
N THR A 41 0.47 0.29 2.62
CA THR A 41 0.49 -0.07 1.19
C THR A 41 0.42 -1.58 1.04
N VAL A 42 -0.47 -2.04 0.17
CA VAL A 42 -0.55 -3.44 -0.25
C VAL A 42 -0.16 -3.51 -1.72
N ILE A 43 0.85 -4.30 -2.03
CA ILE A 43 1.32 -4.56 -3.39
C ILE A 43 1.04 -6.03 -3.67
N GLU A 44 0.17 -6.31 -4.63
CA GLU A 44 -0.08 -7.68 -5.08
C GLU A 44 0.77 -7.95 -6.33
N LYS A 45 1.62 -8.97 -6.27
CA LYS A 45 2.51 -9.37 -7.36
C LYS A 45 2.55 -10.89 -7.43
N ASP A 46 2.28 -11.45 -8.61
CA ASP A 46 2.34 -12.91 -8.87
C ASP A 46 1.51 -13.76 -7.88
N GLY A 47 0.41 -13.21 -7.35
CA GLY A 47 -0.43 -13.85 -6.34
C GLY A 47 0.05 -13.70 -4.89
N GLU A 48 1.19 -13.04 -4.67
CA GLU A 48 1.71 -12.70 -3.34
C GLU A 48 1.34 -11.26 -2.98
N LYS A 49 0.81 -11.07 -1.76
CA LYS A 49 0.49 -9.75 -1.21
C LYS A 49 1.62 -9.29 -0.29
N ILE A 50 2.35 -8.27 -0.74
CA ILE A 50 3.39 -7.62 0.03
C ILE A 50 2.78 -6.43 0.77
N LYS A 51 2.84 -6.48 2.11
CA LYS A 51 2.29 -5.46 2.99
C LYS A 51 3.41 -4.58 3.51
N ILE A 52 3.30 -3.28 3.26
CA ILE A 52 4.29 -2.28 3.66
C ILE A 52 3.61 -1.26 4.57
N LEU A 53 3.96 -1.30 5.85
CA LEU A 53 3.59 -0.29 6.82
C LEU A 53 4.53 0.91 6.69
N GLY A 54 3.96 2.10 6.51
CA GLY A 54 4.69 3.33 6.23
C GLY A 54 5.08 3.47 4.75
N PHE A 55 5.96 4.44 4.47
CA PHE A 55 6.58 4.62 3.16
C PHE A 55 8.08 4.28 3.24
N ASP A 56 8.42 3.05 2.86
CA ASP A 56 9.81 2.61 2.70
C ASP A 56 10.10 2.40 1.22
N LYS A 57 10.86 3.34 0.63
CA LYS A 57 11.23 3.30 -0.78
C LYS A 57 11.95 2.00 -1.17
N LYS A 58 12.86 1.49 -0.33
CA LYS A 58 13.62 0.26 -0.66
C LYS A 58 12.71 -0.96 -0.69
N ARG A 59 11.77 -1.05 0.25
CA ARG A 59 10.78 -2.14 0.27
C ARG A 59 9.82 -2.04 -0.91
N VAL A 60 9.36 -0.84 -1.23
CA VAL A 60 8.49 -0.59 -2.39
C VAL A 60 9.21 -0.96 -3.69
N ASP A 61 10.46 -0.55 -3.85
CA ASP A 61 11.27 -0.89 -5.03
C ASP A 61 11.47 -2.40 -5.14
N SER A 62 11.85 -3.07 -4.04
CA SER A 62 12.01 -4.53 -4.02
C SER A 62 10.69 -5.27 -4.32
N ALA A 63 9.56 -4.78 -3.81
CA ALA A 63 8.24 -5.38 -4.03
C ALA A 63 7.80 -5.24 -5.50
N LEU A 64 8.04 -4.06 -6.09
CA LEU A 64 7.71 -3.78 -7.49
C LEU A 64 8.73 -4.41 -8.45
N GLY A 65 9.94 -4.71 -8.00
CA GLY A 65 11.06 -5.18 -8.83
C GLY A 65 11.72 -4.04 -9.60
N LEU A 66 11.83 -2.86 -8.97
CA LEU A 66 12.51 -1.66 -9.49
C LEU A 66 13.99 -1.59 -9.06
#